data_AF-A0A9D5MG40-F1
#
_entry.id   AF-A0A9D5MG40-F1
#
_cell.length_a   1.000
_cell.length_b   1.000
_cell.length_c   1.000
_cell.angle_alpha   90.00
_cell.angle_beta   90.00
_cell.angle_gamma   90.00
#
_symmetry.space_group_name_H-M   'P 1'
#
loop_
_entity.id
_entity.type
_entity.pdbx_description
1 polymer ?
#
loop_
_entity_poly.entity_id
_entity_poly.type
_entity_poly.pdbx_seq_one_letter_code
_entity_poly.pdbx_strand_id
1 'polypeptide(L)'
;MSKRMLALALALALLLTCATCAVGEEAVALRRLTLGTSSYSVMVDDSFVEGDMTEEDIADGQVGYYRSDDTTLDFDVYQFSKEGIAEELSHYTLEEANEYDNVSVVHPCDEINGIPVGWYRTVETYEDDEYDTLTYIMDNGDDYVELVFWMEDGDDEEHANAIISSLSLEQTQTLTLGDSPFTVEAPADYVQGGMTPEDMADDQVNYYYSDLSLMDFDVYQFSKAGLPETLAEYVEDEASEYAYVYEVVKDGEINGIPVGWYRTVEEFEDGEYETITYVMDDGDEYVEIVFWLDGFTAESEAHAIIGTLTDTRAAAASVDQAAALPEGVTPVTWDVSADHLMIETDEARALYDRIMAEDYPTMEELKENEVIKQMDALSAYYKELYGNTAEIDTRERNELRAQIIADFLATGSARTESVDENGRHHYVYDGPLNRDYQMELVLGLPASGKSTLIADPDSEAMGAFILDVDVIKSMLPEYQESHGAAADSVHFEGMAMLPEAIKAFTEGDMKGVNVILPLVSNDLDQLMEDYIKPFEAAGYNVKVKYRDAVPNEAMARVFARALRGGQLINSPVVLSFGDDPGAVYEELKGITNAMGEPYVDEDAELEEAA
;
A
#
# COMPACT_ATOMS: atom_id res chain seq x y z
N MET A 1 -19.08 -11.27 29.94
CA MET A 1 -17.69 -10.87 29.67
C MET A 1 -17.23 -11.66 28.46
N SER A 2 -16.99 -10.99 27.35
CA SER A 2 -16.66 -11.60 26.05
C SER A 2 -15.28 -12.27 26.12
N LYS A 3 -15.07 -13.36 25.37
CA LYS A 3 -13.75 -14.01 25.23
C LYS A 3 -12.66 -13.03 24.77
N ARG A 4 -13.01 -11.96 24.05
CA ARG A 4 -12.10 -10.86 23.69
C ARG A 4 -11.69 -9.99 24.89
N MET A 5 -12.59 -9.73 25.84
CA MET A 5 -12.24 -9.05 27.09
C MET A 5 -11.36 -9.93 28.00
N LEU A 6 -11.45 -11.26 27.87
CA LEU A 6 -10.58 -12.18 28.60
C LEU A 6 -9.19 -12.28 27.96
N ALA A 7 -9.08 -12.17 26.62
CA ALA A 7 -7.81 -12.14 25.91
C ALA A 7 -7.07 -10.81 26.08
N LEU A 8 -7.78 -9.67 26.00
CA LEU A 8 -7.20 -8.34 26.25
C LEU A 8 -6.76 -8.19 27.73
N ALA A 9 -7.54 -8.75 28.66
CA ALA A 9 -7.13 -8.81 30.06
C ALA A 9 -6.01 -9.83 30.33
N LEU A 10 -5.78 -10.81 29.44
CA LEU A 10 -4.65 -11.74 29.55
C LEU A 10 -3.36 -11.14 28.95
N ALA A 11 -3.46 -10.40 27.84
CA ALA A 11 -2.34 -9.68 27.24
C ALA A 11 -1.88 -8.50 28.13
N LEU A 12 -2.84 -7.73 28.67
CA LEU A 12 -2.53 -6.67 29.63
C LEU A 12 -2.08 -7.23 30.99
N ALA A 13 -2.51 -8.44 31.36
CA ALA A 13 -1.97 -9.13 32.53
C ALA A 13 -0.59 -9.74 32.28
N LEU A 14 -0.21 -10.13 31.05
CA LEU A 14 1.15 -10.58 30.74
C LEU A 14 2.14 -9.41 30.79
N LEU A 15 1.76 -8.24 30.28
CA LEU A 15 2.55 -7.01 30.44
C LEU A 15 2.66 -6.55 31.91
N LEU A 16 1.62 -6.74 32.73
CA LEU A 16 1.67 -6.36 34.15
C LEU A 16 2.18 -7.44 35.12
N THR A 17 2.28 -8.72 34.73
CA THR A 17 2.75 -9.79 35.64
C THR A 17 4.26 -9.98 35.66
N CYS A 18 5.01 -9.34 34.76
CA CYS A 18 6.47 -9.19 34.94
C CYS A 18 6.80 -8.24 36.11
N ALA A 19 5.93 -7.25 36.40
CA ALA A 19 6.18 -6.21 37.39
C ALA A 19 5.91 -6.59 38.87
N THR A 20 5.61 -7.86 39.19
CA THR A 20 5.36 -8.25 40.60
C THR A 20 6.15 -9.47 41.03
N CYS A 21 7.46 -9.50 40.78
CA CYS A 21 8.36 -10.46 41.43
C CYS A 21 9.86 -10.06 41.53
N ALA A 22 10.24 -8.79 41.68
CA ALA A 22 11.60 -8.42 42.13
C ALA A 22 11.60 -7.01 42.72
N VAL A 23 11.82 -6.84 44.02
CA VAL A 23 13.02 -6.17 44.58
C VAL A 23 13.77 -5.25 43.58
N GLY A 24 13.26 -4.04 43.37
CA GLY A 24 14.09 -2.86 43.07
C GLY A 24 14.78 -2.80 41.70
N GLU A 25 14.12 -3.25 40.62
CA GLU A 25 14.52 -2.87 39.26
C GLU A 25 13.87 -1.52 38.92
N GLU A 26 14.71 -0.54 38.56
CA GLU A 26 14.26 0.70 37.93
C GLU A 26 13.54 0.35 36.62
N ALA A 27 12.49 1.10 36.29
CA ALA A 27 11.83 0.92 35.00
C ALA A 27 12.83 1.34 33.91
N VAL A 28 13.20 0.37 33.09
CA VAL A 28 14.02 0.53 31.87
C VAL A 28 13.29 1.53 30.97
N ALA A 29 13.93 2.67 30.67
CA ALA A 29 13.35 3.69 29.82
C ALA A 29 13.56 3.25 28.37
N LEU A 30 12.47 3.14 27.61
CA LEU A 30 12.53 2.73 26.22
C LEU A 30 12.43 3.95 25.31
N ARG A 31 13.20 3.94 24.23
CA ARG A 31 13.11 4.90 23.12
C ARG A 31 12.77 4.17 21.83
N ARG A 32 12.17 4.89 20.89
CA ARG A 32 11.95 4.40 19.54
C ARG A 32 13.21 4.66 18.72
N LEU A 33 13.50 3.71 17.83
CA LEU A 33 14.53 3.83 16.82
C LEU A 33 13.90 3.50 15.47
N THR A 34 13.76 4.51 14.63
CA THR A 34 13.35 4.36 13.23
C THR A 34 14.49 3.74 12.44
N LEU A 35 14.19 2.73 11.62
CA LEU A 35 15.20 2.00 10.87
C LEU A 35 15.48 2.72 9.54
N GLY A 36 16.50 3.58 9.52
CA GLY A 36 16.85 4.39 8.35
C GLY A 36 15.76 5.39 8.01
N THR A 37 15.42 5.50 6.72
CA THR A 37 14.30 6.34 6.24
C THR A 37 13.00 5.55 6.05
N SER A 38 12.94 4.33 6.58
CA SER A 38 11.79 3.43 6.39
C SER A 38 10.63 3.74 7.33
N SER A 39 9.51 3.08 7.08
CA SER A 39 8.35 3.09 7.99
C SER A 39 8.48 2.11 9.17
N TYR A 40 9.64 1.45 9.32
CA TYR A 40 9.86 0.47 10.37
C TYR A 40 10.54 1.08 11.59
N SER A 41 10.11 0.65 12.78
CA SER A 41 10.76 1.02 14.02
C SER A 41 10.86 -0.14 15.00
N VAL A 42 11.85 -0.03 15.89
CA VAL A 42 12.04 -0.90 17.04
C VAL A 42 12.13 -0.06 18.32
N MET A 43 11.85 -0.69 19.45
CA MET A 43 12.05 -0.13 20.78
C MET A 43 13.37 -0.62 21.34
N VAL A 44 14.21 0.31 21.77
CA VAL A 44 15.49 0.00 22.44
C VAL A 44 15.53 0.65 23.81
N ASP A 45 16.33 0.08 24.70
CA ASP A 45 16.63 0.67 25.99
C ASP A 45 17.48 1.95 25.84
N ASP A 46 17.36 2.87 26.80
CA ASP A 46 18.09 4.15 26.80
C ASP A 46 19.61 3.99 26.95
N SER A 47 20.09 2.82 27.37
CA SER A 47 21.51 2.46 27.39
C SER A 47 22.14 2.36 26.00
N PHE A 48 21.34 2.06 24.97
CA PHE A 48 21.84 2.08 23.61
C PHE A 48 22.13 3.53 23.22
N VAL A 49 23.24 3.77 22.57
CA VAL A 49 23.64 5.07 22.04
C VAL A 49 24.18 4.85 20.64
N GLU A 50 24.05 5.88 19.81
CA GLU A 50 24.60 5.83 18.48
C GLU A 50 26.13 5.77 18.54
N GLY A 51 26.72 4.88 17.75
CA GLY A 51 28.16 4.75 17.58
C GLY A 51 28.67 5.60 16.42
N ASP A 52 30.00 5.72 16.33
CA ASP A 52 30.63 6.46 15.24
C ASP A 52 30.61 5.62 13.95
N MET A 53 29.98 6.12 12.88
CA MET A 53 30.07 5.52 11.54
C MET A 53 31.16 6.19 10.70
N THR A 54 31.90 5.39 9.94
CA THR A 54 32.93 5.85 9.01
C THR A 54 32.36 6.19 7.63
N GLU A 55 33.15 6.88 6.79
CA GLU A 55 32.78 7.10 5.38
C GLU A 55 32.65 5.79 4.58
N GLU A 56 33.31 4.72 5.03
CA GLU A 56 33.23 3.39 4.41
C GLU A 56 31.89 2.73 4.76
N ASP A 57 31.50 2.76 6.03
CA ASP A 57 30.22 2.25 6.52
C ASP A 57 29.02 2.87 5.78
N ILE A 58 29.03 4.20 5.66
CA ILE A 58 27.98 4.94 4.94
C ILE A 58 27.98 4.58 3.44
N ALA A 59 29.17 4.39 2.85
CA ALA A 59 29.27 4.02 1.43
C ALA A 59 28.77 2.61 1.14
N ASP A 60 28.81 1.73 2.14
CA ASP A 60 28.28 0.37 2.11
C ASP A 60 26.80 0.29 2.50
N GLY A 61 26.11 1.44 2.60
CA GLY A 61 24.67 1.50 2.83
C GLY A 61 24.26 1.48 4.30
N GLN A 62 25.22 1.62 5.23
CA GLN A 62 24.92 1.73 6.65
C GLN A 62 24.28 3.08 6.96
N VAL A 63 23.11 3.03 7.60
CA VAL A 63 22.30 4.18 8.03
C VAL A 63 22.11 4.22 9.55
N GLY A 64 22.83 3.39 10.29
CA GLY A 64 22.86 3.46 11.74
C GLY A 64 23.81 2.44 12.35
N TYR A 65 24.43 2.81 13.46
CA TYR A 65 25.21 1.93 14.33
C TYR A 65 24.86 2.23 15.77
N TYR A 66 24.52 1.21 16.55
CA TYR A 66 24.08 1.36 17.93
C TYR A 66 24.80 0.39 18.83
N ARG A 67 25.25 0.90 19.98
CA ARG A 67 25.97 0.15 20.99
C ARG A 67 25.46 0.48 22.38
N SER A 68 25.69 -0.38 23.35
CA SER A 68 25.35 -0.10 24.75
C SER A 68 26.56 -0.35 25.65
N ASP A 69 26.72 0.45 26.71
CA ASP A 69 27.72 0.19 27.75
C ASP A 69 27.24 -0.90 28.75
N ASP A 70 25.94 -1.24 28.71
CA ASP A 70 25.29 -2.16 29.65
C ASP A 70 25.19 -3.61 29.12
N THR A 71 25.37 -3.81 27.81
CA THR A 71 25.42 -5.12 27.14
C THR A 71 26.56 -5.13 26.10
N THR A 72 27.00 -6.31 25.68
CA THR A 72 27.95 -6.46 24.56
C THR A 72 27.25 -6.50 23.20
N LEU A 73 25.91 -6.46 23.18
CA LEU A 73 25.14 -6.37 21.95
C LEU A 73 25.32 -5.00 21.30
N ASP A 74 25.81 -5.04 20.07
CA ASP A 74 25.79 -3.92 19.14
C ASP A 74 24.91 -4.28 17.94
N PHE A 75 24.38 -3.29 17.23
CA PHE A 75 23.67 -3.54 15.98
C PHE A 75 23.77 -2.41 14.97
N ASP A 76 23.71 -2.80 13.70
CA ASP A 76 23.73 -1.91 12.56
C ASP A 76 22.37 -1.88 11.87
N VAL A 77 22.09 -0.77 11.21
CA VAL A 77 20.96 -0.62 10.30
C VAL A 77 21.51 -0.31 8.92
N TYR A 78 21.13 -1.09 7.92
CA TYR A 78 21.46 -0.86 6.51
C TYR A 78 20.21 -0.59 5.69
N GLN A 79 20.35 0.16 4.61
CA GLN A 79 19.27 0.45 3.67
C GLN A 79 19.76 0.38 2.22
N PHE A 80 19.14 -0.50 1.42
CA PHE A 80 19.57 -0.82 0.05
C PHE A 80 18.46 -0.62 -0.96
N SER A 81 18.71 0.16 -2.01
CA SER A 81 17.78 0.30 -3.13
C SER A 81 17.53 -1.04 -3.83
N LYS A 82 16.27 -1.30 -4.21
CA LYS A 82 15.92 -2.48 -5.02
C LYS A 82 16.41 -2.42 -6.47
N GLU A 83 17.00 -1.31 -6.89
CA GLU A 83 17.51 -1.16 -8.25
C GLU A 83 18.65 -2.14 -8.54
N GLY A 84 18.34 -3.22 -9.27
CA GLY A 84 19.32 -4.22 -9.70
C GLY A 84 19.49 -5.41 -8.77
N ILE A 85 18.68 -5.52 -7.71
CA ILE A 85 18.60 -6.67 -6.80
C ILE A 85 17.25 -7.39 -6.95
N ALA A 86 17.08 -8.52 -6.27
CA ALA A 86 15.84 -9.31 -6.35
C ALA A 86 14.63 -8.55 -5.79
N GLU A 87 13.50 -8.56 -6.52
CA GLU A 87 12.27 -7.85 -6.10
C GLU A 87 11.51 -8.53 -4.96
N GLU A 88 11.71 -9.84 -4.77
CA GLU A 88 11.08 -10.60 -3.70
C GLU A 88 12.01 -10.75 -2.49
N LEU A 89 11.53 -10.39 -1.31
CA LEU A 89 12.22 -10.52 -0.02
C LEU A 89 12.83 -11.91 0.19
N SER A 90 12.10 -12.97 -0.20
CA SER A 90 12.56 -14.34 -0.03
C SER A 90 13.77 -14.71 -0.89
N HIS A 91 13.85 -14.13 -2.08
CA HIS A 91 14.98 -14.32 -2.97
C HIS A 91 16.17 -13.50 -2.50
N TYR A 92 15.93 -12.22 -2.16
CA TYR A 92 16.99 -11.35 -1.65
C TYR A 92 17.65 -11.91 -0.38
N THR A 93 16.84 -12.36 0.59
CA THR A 93 17.35 -13.00 1.81
C THR A 93 18.21 -14.24 1.54
N LEU A 94 17.86 -15.03 0.52
CA LEU A 94 18.67 -16.18 0.12
C LEU A 94 19.95 -15.75 -0.60
N GLU A 95 19.90 -14.72 -1.43
CA GLU A 95 21.05 -14.17 -2.14
C GLU A 95 22.07 -13.64 -1.15
N GLU A 96 21.65 -12.76 -0.24
CA GLU A 96 22.48 -12.18 0.83
C GLU A 96 23.09 -13.26 1.71
N ALA A 97 22.28 -14.20 2.23
CA ALA A 97 22.80 -15.30 3.03
C ALA A 97 23.87 -16.12 2.25
N ASN A 98 23.71 -16.32 0.94
CA ASN A 98 24.67 -17.10 0.14
C ASN A 98 26.01 -16.39 -0.10
N GLU A 99 26.14 -15.10 0.23
CA GLU A 99 27.42 -14.39 0.20
C GLU A 99 28.38 -14.87 1.31
N TYR A 100 27.84 -15.48 2.37
CA TYR A 100 28.59 -15.91 3.55
C TYR A 100 28.87 -17.41 3.55
N ASP A 101 30.11 -17.78 3.86
CA ASP A 101 30.54 -19.19 3.95
C ASP A 101 30.02 -19.92 5.22
N ASN A 102 29.56 -19.18 6.24
CA ASN A 102 29.27 -19.68 7.59
C ASN A 102 27.82 -19.47 8.05
N VAL A 103 26.85 -19.57 7.15
CA VAL A 103 25.42 -19.48 7.51
C VAL A 103 24.95 -20.72 8.26
N SER A 104 24.35 -20.53 9.43
CA SER A 104 23.83 -21.61 10.28
C SER A 104 22.31 -21.81 10.15
N VAL A 105 21.58 -20.75 9.85
CA VAL A 105 20.11 -20.72 9.78
C VAL A 105 19.69 -19.68 8.74
N VAL A 106 18.68 -20.00 7.91
CA VAL A 106 18.05 -19.06 6.97
C VAL A 106 16.54 -19.29 6.98
N HIS A 107 15.82 -18.20 7.13
CA HIS A 107 14.38 -18.10 7.04
C HIS A 107 14.05 -17.04 6.01
N PRO A 108 13.81 -17.41 4.74
CA PRO A 108 13.72 -16.45 3.66
C PRO A 108 12.46 -15.58 3.73
N CYS A 109 11.42 -16.04 4.43
CA CYS A 109 10.22 -15.25 4.67
C CYS A 109 9.50 -15.82 5.90
N ASP A 110 9.57 -15.08 7.00
CA ASP A 110 8.79 -15.23 8.23
C ASP A 110 7.91 -13.98 8.43
N GLU A 111 7.22 -13.90 9.56
CA GLU A 111 6.39 -12.75 9.92
C GLU A 111 6.62 -12.35 11.38
N ILE A 112 6.90 -11.08 11.63
CA ILE A 112 7.01 -10.48 12.96
C ILE A 112 6.00 -9.35 13.07
N ASN A 113 5.04 -9.46 13.99
CA ASN A 113 3.99 -8.45 14.19
C ASN A 113 3.20 -8.08 12.91
N GLY A 114 3.06 -9.00 11.96
CA GLY A 114 2.38 -8.76 10.67
C GLY A 114 3.29 -8.21 9.57
N ILE A 115 4.58 -8.01 9.84
CA ILE A 115 5.59 -7.55 8.89
C ILE A 115 6.31 -8.77 8.31
N PRO A 116 6.35 -8.95 6.98
CA PRO A 116 7.19 -9.95 6.35
C PRO A 116 8.66 -9.68 6.63
N VAL A 117 9.37 -10.67 7.15
CA VAL A 117 10.79 -10.54 7.52
C VAL A 117 11.55 -11.76 7.03
N GLY A 118 12.60 -11.53 6.23
CA GLY A 118 13.63 -12.54 5.98
C GLY A 118 14.68 -12.46 7.07
N TRP A 119 15.27 -13.57 7.49
CA TRP A 119 16.40 -13.51 8.43
C TRP A 119 17.35 -14.69 8.31
N TYR A 120 18.59 -14.48 8.69
CA TYR A 120 19.60 -15.53 8.76
C TYR A 120 20.59 -15.30 9.90
N ARG A 121 21.29 -16.37 10.28
CA ARG A 121 22.37 -16.33 11.29
C ARG A 121 23.68 -16.74 10.68
N THR A 122 24.70 -15.93 10.85
CA THR A 122 26.05 -16.08 10.29
C THR A 122 27.11 -15.99 11.39
N VAL A 123 28.33 -16.42 11.06
CA VAL A 123 29.52 -16.17 11.87
C VAL A 123 30.49 -15.36 11.03
N GLU A 124 30.75 -14.14 11.46
CA GLU A 124 31.56 -13.16 10.74
C GLU A 124 32.87 -12.89 11.47
N THR A 125 33.91 -12.51 10.73
CA THR A 125 35.21 -12.19 11.30
C THR A 125 35.52 -10.73 11.09
N TYR A 126 35.59 -9.97 12.17
CA TYR A 126 35.95 -8.55 12.16
C TYR A 126 37.17 -8.32 13.05
N GLU A 127 38.19 -7.62 12.52
CA GLU A 127 39.46 -7.35 13.21
C GLU A 127 40.15 -8.54 13.92
N ASP A 128 40.08 -9.74 13.33
CA ASP A 128 40.61 -11.02 13.85
C ASP A 128 39.75 -11.70 14.96
N ASP A 129 38.60 -11.14 15.32
CA ASP A 129 37.61 -11.73 16.25
C ASP A 129 36.39 -12.28 15.49
N GLU A 130 35.79 -13.37 15.99
CA GLU A 130 34.61 -14.01 15.40
C GLU A 130 33.35 -13.61 16.18
N TYR A 131 32.32 -13.14 15.46
CA TYR A 131 31.04 -12.69 16.00
C TYR A 131 29.92 -13.58 15.45
N ASP A 132 28.95 -13.93 16.31
CA ASP A 132 27.67 -14.45 15.81
C ASP A 132 26.82 -13.26 15.36
N THR A 133 26.41 -13.24 14.10
CA THR A 133 25.53 -12.20 13.56
C THR A 133 24.12 -12.72 13.32
N LEU A 134 23.12 -11.91 13.63
CA LEU A 134 21.71 -12.18 13.35
C LEU A 134 21.15 -11.04 12.52
N THR A 135 20.91 -11.32 11.24
CA THR A 135 20.45 -10.32 10.27
C THR A 135 18.98 -10.53 9.99
N TYR A 136 18.20 -9.46 10.14
CA TYR A 136 16.80 -9.38 9.72
C TYR A 136 16.70 -8.43 8.53
N ILE A 137 15.89 -8.80 7.54
CA ILE A 137 15.66 -8.04 6.31
C ILE A 137 14.16 -7.78 6.18
N MET A 138 13.82 -6.52 5.95
CA MET A 138 12.45 -6.04 5.75
C MET A 138 12.32 -5.38 4.39
N ASP A 139 11.21 -5.65 3.72
CA ASP A 139 10.85 -5.01 2.45
C ASP A 139 10.14 -3.68 2.72
N ASN A 140 10.71 -2.55 2.30
CA ASN A 140 10.12 -1.21 2.46
C ASN A 140 9.66 -0.62 1.11
N GLY A 141 9.26 -1.47 0.17
CA GLY A 141 8.72 -1.08 -1.13
C GLY A 141 9.81 -0.94 -2.18
N ASP A 142 10.50 0.20 -2.22
CA ASP A 142 11.55 0.51 -3.21
C ASP A 142 12.96 0.13 -2.72
N ASP A 143 13.10 -0.25 -1.45
CA ASP A 143 14.34 -0.63 -0.80
C ASP A 143 14.13 -1.81 0.17
N TYR A 144 15.25 -2.39 0.60
CA TYR A 144 15.33 -3.28 1.75
C TYR A 144 15.99 -2.57 2.91
N VAL A 145 15.51 -2.87 4.11
CA VAL A 145 16.12 -2.44 5.38
C VAL A 145 16.67 -3.68 6.05
N GLU A 146 17.92 -3.62 6.48
CA GLU A 146 18.54 -4.69 7.25
C GLU A 146 18.86 -4.23 8.67
N LEU A 147 18.58 -5.10 9.64
CA LEU A 147 18.94 -4.92 11.04
C LEU A 147 19.87 -6.07 11.43
N VAL A 148 21.14 -5.74 11.67
CA VAL A 148 22.22 -6.71 11.90
C VAL A 148 22.67 -6.64 13.35
N PHE A 149 22.39 -7.67 14.13
CA PHE A 149 22.83 -7.77 15.52
C PHE A 149 24.18 -8.48 15.63
N TRP A 150 25.16 -7.85 16.23
CA TRP A 150 26.49 -8.40 16.51
C TRP A 150 26.54 -8.92 17.95
N MET A 151 26.65 -10.23 18.11
CA MET A 151 26.59 -10.89 19.42
C MET A 151 27.94 -11.47 19.81
N GLU A 152 28.42 -11.11 21.01
CA GLU A 152 29.65 -11.64 21.60
C GLU A 152 29.37 -12.69 22.69
N ASP A 153 28.31 -12.45 23.49
CA ASP A 153 27.98 -13.24 24.67
C ASP A 153 26.55 -13.83 24.61
N GLY A 154 26.29 -14.81 25.48
CA GLY A 154 25.05 -15.59 25.44
C GLY A 154 23.77 -14.83 25.82
N ASP A 155 23.89 -13.66 26.45
CA ASP A 155 22.74 -12.82 26.83
C ASP A 155 22.35 -11.85 25.69
N ASP A 156 23.24 -11.59 24.73
CA ASP A 156 23.01 -10.68 23.59
C ASP A 156 21.87 -11.17 22.69
N GLU A 157 21.71 -12.49 22.57
CA GLU A 157 20.59 -13.09 21.83
C GLU A 157 19.24 -12.76 22.50
N GLU A 158 19.17 -12.63 23.83
CA GLU A 158 17.94 -12.20 24.52
C GLU A 158 17.63 -10.72 24.25
N HIS A 159 18.65 -9.87 24.24
CA HIS A 159 18.52 -8.44 23.92
C HIS A 159 18.11 -8.23 22.44
N ALA A 160 18.76 -8.89 21.50
CA ALA A 160 18.42 -8.83 20.07
C ALA A 160 16.97 -9.28 19.83
N ASN A 161 16.57 -10.41 20.45
CA ASN A 161 15.20 -10.90 20.38
C ASN A 161 14.19 -9.91 20.98
N ALA A 162 14.53 -9.20 22.07
CA ALA A 162 13.66 -8.19 22.66
C ALA A 162 13.46 -6.99 21.72
N ILE A 163 14.54 -6.51 21.10
CA ILE A 163 14.51 -5.41 20.13
C ILE A 163 13.69 -5.81 18.90
N ILE A 164 14.02 -6.90 18.22
CA ILE A 164 13.29 -7.30 17.01
C ILE A 164 11.83 -7.70 17.28
N SER A 165 11.50 -8.24 18.46
CA SER A 165 10.10 -8.54 18.82
C SER A 165 9.24 -7.28 18.95
N SER A 166 9.86 -6.12 19.10
CA SER A 166 9.18 -4.81 19.12
C SER A 166 9.03 -4.18 17.73
N LEU A 167 9.55 -4.82 16.67
CA LEU A 167 9.43 -4.36 15.29
C LEU A 167 7.98 -4.02 14.96
N SER A 168 7.77 -2.81 14.45
CA SER A 168 6.45 -2.32 14.10
C SER A 168 6.50 -1.36 12.92
N LEU A 169 5.37 -1.27 12.20
CA LEU A 169 5.13 -0.19 11.25
C LEU A 169 4.75 1.06 12.04
N GLU A 170 5.46 2.15 11.77
CA GLU A 170 5.19 3.44 12.37
C GLU A 170 3.80 3.92 11.93
N GLN A 171 2.95 4.20 12.92
CA GLN A 171 1.74 4.98 12.67
C GLN A 171 2.15 6.44 12.54
N THR A 172 1.77 7.08 11.45
CA THR A 172 1.99 8.51 11.24
C THR A 172 0.72 9.32 11.51
N GLN A 173 0.92 10.62 11.66
CA GLN A 173 -0.12 11.63 11.67
C GLN A 173 0.31 12.81 10.81
N THR A 174 -0.64 13.41 10.11
CA THR A 174 -0.43 14.65 9.38
C THR A 174 -0.32 15.83 10.34
N LEU A 175 0.77 16.58 10.26
CA LEU A 175 0.99 17.83 10.98
C LEU A 175 0.99 19.00 10.00
N THR A 176 0.18 20.03 10.29
CA THR A 176 0.21 21.30 9.56
C THR A 176 1.29 22.20 10.12
N LEU A 177 2.09 22.78 9.24
CA LEU A 177 3.18 23.68 9.60
C LEU A 177 2.62 25.10 9.79
N GLY A 178 2.18 25.42 11.02
CA GLY A 178 1.56 26.70 11.33
C GLY A 178 0.18 26.91 10.71
N ASP A 179 -0.08 28.14 10.28
CA ASP A 179 -1.23 28.48 9.42
C ASP A 179 -0.89 28.32 7.93
N SER A 180 0.29 27.78 7.62
CA SER A 180 0.77 27.61 6.24
C SER A 180 0.03 26.49 5.51
N PRO A 181 0.16 26.43 4.18
CA PRO A 181 -0.41 25.35 3.40
C PRO A 181 0.45 24.08 3.44
N PHE A 182 1.57 24.04 4.13
CA PHE A 182 2.45 22.87 4.13
C PHE A 182 2.08 21.88 5.23
N THR A 183 2.14 20.59 4.91
CA THR A 183 1.95 19.48 5.83
C THR A 183 3.09 18.47 5.74
N VAL A 184 3.37 17.79 6.85
CA VAL A 184 4.29 16.64 6.92
C VAL A 184 3.59 15.50 7.64
N GLU A 185 3.97 14.26 7.36
CA GLU A 185 3.66 13.10 8.17
C GLU A 185 4.77 12.92 9.20
N ALA A 186 4.38 12.90 10.47
CA ALA A 186 5.28 12.58 11.57
C ALA A 186 4.75 11.38 12.34
N PRO A 187 5.58 10.66 13.09
CA PRO A 187 5.08 9.58 13.93
C PRO A 187 3.99 10.04 14.91
N ALA A 188 2.99 9.17 15.14
CA ALA A 188 1.72 9.51 15.81
C ALA A 188 1.86 9.86 17.32
N ASP A 189 3.03 9.59 17.89
CA ASP A 189 3.43 9.92 19.25
C ASP A 189 4.01 11.34 19.39
N TYR A 190 4.36 12.03 18.30
CA TYR A 190 4.67 13.46 18.37
C TYR A 190 3.47 14.23 18.87
N VAL A 191 3.69 15.13 19.81
CA VAL A 191 2.64 15.97 20.38
C VAL A 191 3.05 17.43 20.30
N GLN A 192 2.06 18.30 20.07
CA GLN A 192 2.29 19.73 20.09
C GLN A 192 2.60 20.17 21.52
N GLY A 193 3.81 20.69 21.73
CA GLY A 193 4.26 21.27 22.98
C GLY A 193 3.65 22.65 23.24
N GLY A 194 3.82 23.13 24.48
CA GLY A 194 3.35 24.46 24.86
C GLY A 194 4.39 25.52 24.53
N MET A 195 4.02 26.53 23.76
CA MET A 195 4.90 27.68 23.46
C MET A 195 4.86 28.74 24.57
N THR A 196 6.03 29.30 24.87
CA THR A 196 6.19 30.45 25.76
C THR A 196 5.93 31.77 25.04
N PRO A 197 5.70 32.88 25.75
CA PRO A 197 5.61 34.21 25.13
C PRO A 197 6.91 34.69 24.46
N GLU A 198 8.05 34.06 24.76
CA GLU A 198 9.33 34.36 24.14
C GLU A 198 9.41 33.68 22.77
N ASP A 199 9.08 32.39 22.70
CA ASP A 199 8.90 31.58 21.49
C ASP A 199 7.98 32.30 20.48
N MET A 200 6.78 32.69 20.93
CA MET A 200 5.83 33.41 20.08
C MET A 200 6.29 34.82 19.65
N ALA A 201 7.25 35.42 20.37
CA ALA A 201 7.80 36.71 20.02
C ALA A 201 8.92 36.60 18.97
N ASP A 202 9.43 35.38 18.75
CA ASP A 202 10.41 35.02 17.74
C ASP A 202 9.76 34.33 16.52
N ASP A 203 8.48 34.65 16.28
CA ASP A 203 7.69 34.14 15.15
C ASP A 203 7.54 32.59 15.10
N GLN A 204 7.83 31.90 16.21
CA GLN A 204 7.52 30.48 16.38
C GLN A 204 6.00 30.26 16.47
N VAL A 205 5.49 29.34 15.67
CA VAL A 205 4.06 29.02 15.58
C VAL A 205 3.71 27.64 16.11
N ASN A 206 4.64 26.69 16.07
CA ASN A 206 4.48 25.36 16.65
C ASN A 206 5.80 24.83 17.24
N TYR A 207 5.66 23.91 18.20
CA TYR A 207 6.72 23.07 18.76
C TYR A 207 6.15 21.66 18.85
N TYR A 208 6.90 20.67 18.38
CA TYR A 208 6.54 19.26 18.41
C TYR A 208 7.66 18.45 19.06
N TYR A 209 7.27 17.56 19.97
CA TYR A 209 8.21 16.69 20.67
C TYR A 209 7.61 15.29 20.83
N SER A 210 8.47 14.28 21.02
CA SER A 210 8.06 12.94 21.43
C SER A 210 8.93 12.44 22.59
N ASP A 211 8.30 11.86 23.60
CA ASP A 211 9.02 11.18 24.70
C ASP A 211 9.75 9.90 24.23
N LEU A 212 9.51 9.45 22.99
CA LEU A 212 10.14 8.27 22.39
C LEU A 212 11.16 8.62 21.30
N SER A 213 11.23 9.87 20.85
CA SER A 213 12.15 10.34 19.83
C SER A 213 13.40 10.96 20.45
N LEU A 214 14.51 10.94 19.71
CA LEU A 214 15.72 11.70 20.02
C LEU A 214 15.67 13.13 19.42
N MET A 215 14.58 13.46 18.72
CA MET A 215 14.43 14.70 17.98
C MET A 215 13.13 15.39 18.35
N ASP A 216 13.23 16.70 18.53
CA ASP A 216 12.10 17.62 18.56
C ASP A 216 12.20 18.57 17.35
N PHE A 217 11.10 19.24 17.01
CA PHE A 217 11.17 20.27 15.98
C PHE A 217 10.21 21.43 16.20
N ASP A 218 10.67 22.58 15.74
CA ASP A 218 9.94 23.84 15.76
C ASP A 218 9.44 24.20 14.37
N VAL A 219 8.37 24.98 14.34
CA VAL A 219 7.88 25.60 13.11
C VAL A 219 7.81 27.11 13.31
N TYR A 220 8.40 27.87 12.39
CA TYR A 220 8.40 29.32 12.36
C TYR A 220 7.69 29.84 11.10
N GLN A 221 7.06 31.02 11.19
CA GLN A 221 6.45 31.68 10.04
C GLN A 221 6.81 33.17 9.98
N PHE A 222 7.57 33.55 8.96
CA PHE A 222 8.08 34.90 8.79
C PHE A 222 7.40 35.64 7.65
N SER A 223 6.81 36.79 7.96
CA SER A 223 6.26 37.65 6.90
C SER A 223 7.37 38.19 6.00
N LYS A 224 7.23 38.05 4.68
CA LYS A 224 8.21 38.56 3.70
C LYS A 224 8.40 40.08 3.71
N ALA A 225 7.61 40.82 4.47
CA ALA A 225 7.65 42.27 4.52
C ALA A 225 8.98 42.80 5.11
N GLY A 226 9.96 43.06 4.23
CA GLY A 226 11.28 43.55 4.60
C GLY A 226 12.39 42.49 4.56
N LEU A 227 12.03 41.26 4.19
CA LEU A 227 12.94 40.14 3.94
C LEU A 227 13.29 40.03 2.45
N PRO A 228 14.31 39.25 2.06
CA PRO A 228 14.63 38.95 0.67
C PRO A 228 13.42 38.43 -0.14
N GLU A 229 13.38 38.78 -1.44
CA GLU A 229 12.22 38.46 -2.31
C GLU A 229 12.20 37.01 -2.79
N THR A 230 13.34 36.30 -2.74
CA THR A 230 13.46 34.93 -3.22
C THR A 230 13.91 33.99 -2.11
N LEU A 231 13.40 32.75 -2.14
CA LEU A 231 13.77 31.69 -1.21
C LEU A 231 15.30 31.52 -1.08
N ALA A 232 16.01 31.48 -2.22
CA ALA A 232 17.46 31.33 -2.25
C ALA A 232 18.21 32.47 -1.56
N GLU A 233 17.73 33.73 -1.70
CA GLU A 233 18.33 34.88 -1.02
C GLU A 233 18.01 34.88 0.47
N TYR A 234 16.79 34.47 0.86
CA TYR A 234 16.38 34.36 2.25
C TYR A 234 17.20 33.30 3.00
N VAL A 235 17.31 32.10 2.43
CA VAL A 235 18.10 30.99 2.99
C VAL A 235 19.58 31.38 3.16
N GLU A 236 20.14 32.17 2.24
CA GLU A 236 21.51 32.68 2.37
C GLU A 236 21.66 33.75 3.47
N ASP A 237 20.68 34.65 3.59
CA ASP A 237 20.68 35.71 4.61
C ASP A 237 20.54 35.10 6.00
N GLU A 238 19.56 34.20 6.17
CA GLU A 238 19.26 33.54 7.44
C GLU A 238 20.41 32.66 7.92
N ALA A 239 20.94 31.79 7.05
CA ALA A 239 22.11 30.99 7.38
C ALA A 239 23.31 31.86 7.79
N SER A 240 23.43 33.10 7.28
CA SER A 240 24.54 34.00 7.62
C SER A 240 24.49 34.59 9.03
N GLU A 241 23.36 34.48 9.72
CA GLU A 241 23.20 34.92 11.11
C GLU A 241 23.92 33.99 12.11
N TYR A 242 24.10 32.72 11.71
CA TYR A 242 24.71 31.70 12.55
C TYR A 242 26.25 31.72 12.50
N ALA A 243 26.87 31.50 13.65
CA ALA A 243 28.32 31.47 13.76
C ALA A 243 28.96 30.26 13.05
N TYR A 244 28.23 29.15 12.98
CA TYR A 244 28.68 27.87 12.44
C TYR A 244 27.62 27.28 11.50
N VAL A 245 27.94 27.25 10.21
CA VAL A 245 27.09 26.66 9.16
C VAL A 245 27.92 25.64 8.40
N TYR A 246 27.39 24.42 8.30
CA TYR A 246 28.07 23.29 7.67
C TYR A 246 27.67 23.16 6.20
N GLU A 247 26.40 23.39 5.92
CA GLU A 247 25.81 23.18 4.61
C GLU A 247 24.71 24.19 4.35
N VAL A 248 24.60 24.63 3.08
CA VAL A 248 23.54 25.52 2.61
C VAL A 248 23.16 25.08 1.20
N VAL A 249 21.89 24.71 1.04
CA VAL A 249 21.26 24.39 -0.24
C VAL A 249 20.15 25.40 -0.50
N LYS A 250 20.31 26.20 -1.56
CA LYS A 250 19.42 27.34 -1.85
C LYS A 250 18.28 27.02 -2.81
N ASP A 251 18.46 25.99 -3.62
CA ASP A 251 17.59 25.61 -4.74
C ASP A 251 17.30 24.10 -4.69
N GLY A 252 16.76 23.62 -3.56
CA GLY A 252 16.28 22.25 -3.41
C GLY A 252 14.82 22.10 -3.82
N GLU A 253 14.38 20.85 -3.93
CA GLU A 253 12.99 20.51 -4.19
C GLU A 253 12.64 19.22 -3.44
N ILE A 254 11.50 19.20 -2.75
CA ILE A 254 10.95 18.01 -2.10
C ILE A 254 9.49 17.87 -2.56
N ASN A 255 9.14 16.74 -3.16
CA ASN A 255 7.79 16.47 -3.69
C ASN A 255 7.22 17.59 -4.59
N GLY A 256 8.07 18.24 -5.40
CA GLY A 256 7.66 19.35 -6.28
C GLY A 256 7.57 20.72 -5.59
N ILE A 257 7.92 20.81 -4.30
CA ILE A 257 7.91 22.04 -3.52
C ILE A 257 9.33 22.59 -3.49
N PRO A 258 9.57 23.85 -3.91
CA PRO A 258 10.87 24.49 -3.74
C PRO A 258 11.21 24.60 -2.25
N VAL A 259 12.36 24.04 -1.87
CA VAL A 259 12.85 24.03 -0.48
C VAL A 259 14.31 24.49 -0.49
N GLY A 260 14.64 25.45 0.37
CA GLY A 260 16.03 25.70 0.75
C GLY A 260 16.29 25.12 2.12
N TRP A 261 17.52 24.76 2.43
CA TRP A 261 17.86 24.27 3.76
C TRP A 261 19.31 24.55 4.11
N TYR A 262 19.59 24.54 5.41
CA TYR A 262 20.94 24.72 5.93
C TYR A 262 21.10 24.00 7.27
N ARG A 263 22.35 23.64 7.59
CA ARG A 263 22.74 22.97 8.84
C ARG A 263 23.59 23.88 9.69
N THR A 264 23.23 24.05 10.96
CA THR A 264 23.95 24.92 11.90
C THR A 264 24.30 24.20 13.20
N VAL A 265 25.16 24.84 14.00
CA VAL A 265 25.32 24.51 15.43
C VAL A 265 24.92 25.74 16.24
N GLU A 266 24.05 25.51 17.22
CA GLU A 266 23.53 26.52 18.13
C GLU A 266 24.07 26.31 19.55
N GLU A 267 24.55 27.38 20.18
CA GLU A 267 25.06 27.36 21.56
C GLU A 267 23.97 27.78 22.54
N PHE A 268 23.57 26.86 23.42
CA PHE A 268 22.66 27.10 24.55
C PHE A 268 23.40 27.05 25.90
N GLU A 269 22.70 27.36 27.00
CA GLU A 269 23.31 27.35 28.35
C GLU A 269 23.79 25.96 28.78
N ASP A 270 23.23 24.91 28.20
CA ASP A 270 23.43 23.49 28.52
C ASP A 270 24.23 22.70 27.48
N GLY A 271 24.43 23.22 26.26
CA GLY A 271 25.21 22.53 25.24
C GLY A 271 25.26 23.22 23.88
N GLU A 272 25.99 22.60 22.96
CA GLU A 272 25.92 22.87 21.53
C GLU A 272 24.95 21.84 20.91
N TYR A 273 24.02 22.30 20.09
CA TYR A 273 23.03 21.46 19.41
C TYR A 273 23.17 21.62 17.91
N GLU A 274 23.11 20.52 17.17
CA GLU A 274 23.03 20.56 15.72
C GLU A 274 21.58 20.72 15.29
N THR A 275 21.34 21.60 14.31
CA THR A 275 20.00 21.75 13.73
C THR A 275 20.07 21.67 12.21
N ILE A 276 19.00 21.14 11.63
CA ILE A 276 18.74 21.26 10.19
C ILE A 276 17.44 22.04 10.00
N THR A 277 17.55 23.14 9.26
CA THR A 277 16.42 24.02 8.99
C THR A 277 16.02 23.90 7.54
N TYR A 278 14.75 23.56 7.29
CA TYR A 278 14.15 23.59 5.96
C TYR A 278 13.24 24.80 5.85
N VAL A 279 13.39 25.52 4.75
CA VAL A 279 12.65 26.73 4.45
C VAL A 279 11.81 26.54 3.20
N MET A 280 10.52 26.82 3.33
CA MET A 280 9.56 26.83 2.25
C MET A 280 9.02 28.24 2.02
N ASP A 281 8.64 28.50 0.77
CA ASP A 281 7.99 29.74 0.35
C ASP A 281 6.48 29.50 0.15
N ASP A 282 5.65 30.07 1.03
CA ASP A 282 4.18 29.97 0.90
C ASP A 282 3.57 31.09 0.03
N GLY A 283 4.39 31.91 -0.62
CA GLY A 283 4.00 33.07 -1.41
C GLY A 283 4.06 34.36 -0.61
N ASP A 284 3.42 34.41 0.56
CA ASP A 284 3.29 35.62 1.40
C ASP A 284 4.28 35.63 2.57
N GLU A 285 4.69 34.45 3.04
CA GLU A 285 5.54 34.17 4.19
C GLU A 285 6.62 33.13 3.82
N TYR A 286 7.69 33.09 4.62
CA TYR A 286 8.62 31.96 4.67
C TYR A 286 8.22 31.08 5.85
N VAL A 287 8.18 29.77 5.63
CA VAL A 287 7.86 28.77 6.64
C VAL A 287 9.12 27.98 6.90
N GLU A 288 9.54 27.92 8.15
CA GLU A 288 10.70 27.15 8.55
C GLU A 288 10.29 25.99 9.43
N ILE A 289 10.92 24.84 9.22
CA ILE A 289 10.91 23.72 10.14
C ILE A 289 12.34 23.45 10.58
N VAL A 290 12.57 23.54 11.89
CA VAL A 290 13.88 23.41 12.51
C VAL A 290 13.89 22.12 13.31
N PHE A 291 14.65 21.14 12.85
CA PHE A 291 14.83 19.87 13.54
C PHE A 291 16.04 19.96 14.47
N TRP A 292 15.84 19.65 15.75
CA TRP A 292 16.89 19.60 16.76
C TRP A 292 17.48 18.19 16.79
N LEU A 293 18.70 18.04 16.28
CA LEU A 293 19.30 16.74 16.02
C LEU A 293 20.13 16.28 17.23
N ASP A 294 19.77 15.11 17.78
CA ASP A 294 20.62 14.35 18.71
C ASP A 294 21.11 13.06 18.02
N GLY A 295 22.10 13.22 17.15
CA GLY A 295 22.72 12.14 16.38
C GLY A 295 22.21 11.97 14.94
N PHE A 296 22.80 11.02 14.23
CA PHE A 296 22.48 10.64 12.85
C PHE A 296 21.09 9.98 12.73
N THR A 297 20.63 9.28 13.77
CA THR A 297 19.27 8.74 13.85
C THR A 297 18.23 9.86 13.78
N ALA A 298 18.44 10.94 14.55
CA ALA A 298 17.58 12.11 14.51
C ALA A 298 17.59 12.78 13.12
N GLU A 299 18.74 12.79 12.43
CA GLU A 299 18.86 13.29 11.06
C GLU A 299 18.07 12.42 10.06
N SER A 300 18.13 11.10 10.20
CA SER A 300 17.36 10.17 9.37
C SER A 300 15.85 10.33 9.58
N GLU A 301 15.41 10.48 10.83
CA GLU A 301 14.01 10.77 11.17
C GLU A 301 13.55 12.13 10.64
N ALA A 302 14.40 13.18 10.75
CA ALA A 302 14.13 14.49 10.16
C ALA A 302 13.93 14.38 8.64
N HIS A 303 14.80 13.62 7.96
CA HIS A 303 14.69 13.35 6.53
C HIS A 303 13.43 12.56 6.16
N ALA A 304 13.05 11.56 6.96
CA ALA A 304 11.82 10.81 6.76
C ALA A 304 10.59 11.73 6.88
N ILE A 305 10.54 12.56 7.93
CA ILE A 305 9.44 13.52 8.15
C ILE A 305 9.38 14.54 7.02
N ILE A 306 10.48 15.23 6.71
CA ILE A 306 10.47 16.25 5.66
C ILE A 306 10.27 15.65 4.26
N GLY A 307 10.66 14.40 4.03
CA GLY A 307 10.42 13.67 2.79
C GLY A 307 8.95 13.49 2.47
N THR A 308 8.06 13.61 3.46
CA THR A 308 6.60 13.56 3.31
C THR A 308 5.97 14.94 3.11
N LEU A 309 6.78 15.99 2.96
CA LEU A 309 6.32 17.36 2.77
C LEU A 309 5.34 17.45 1.61
N THR A 310 4.18 18.01 1.89
CA THR A 310 3.10 18.20 0.94
C THR A 310 2.59 19.64 1.01
N ASP A 311 2.29 20.22 -0.15
CA ASP A 311 1.63 21.53 -0.23
C ASP A 311 0.13 21.27 -0.35
N THR A 312 -0.62 21.57 0.69
CA THR A 312 -2.08 21.47 0.67
C THR A 312 -2.71 22.47 -0.29
N ARG A 313 -2.00 23.45 -0.88
CA ARG A 313 -2.45 24.17 -2.08
C ARG A 313 -2.12 23.43 -3.35
N ALA A 314 -1.10 22.58 -3.41
CA ALA A 314 -1.00 21.65 -4.52
C ALA A 314 -2.17 20.66 -4.44
N ALA A 315 -2.48 20.13 -3.25
CA ALA A 315 -3.67 19.31 -3.02
C ALA A 315 -5.00 20.10 -3.12
N ALA A 316 -5.06 21.38 -2.75
CA ALA A 316 -6.27 22.21 -2.86
C ALA A 316 -6.40 22.90 -4.22
N ALA A 317 -5.30 23.10 -4.96
CA ALA A 317 -5.32 23.41 -6.38
C ALA A 317 -5.58 22.14 -7.20
N SER A 318 -5.46 20.95 -6.62
CA SER A 318 -5.96 19.69 -7.15
C SER A 318 -7.42 19.40 -6.72
N VAL A 319 -7.89 19.98 -5.60
CA VAL A 319 -9.34 20.01 -5.25
C VAL A 319 -10.10 21.13 -5.98
N ASP A 320 -9.47 22.27 -6.29
CA ASP A 320 -10.06 23.40 -7.05
C ASP A 320 -9.65 23.37 -8.54
N GLN A 321 -8.73 22.48 -8.92
CA GLN A 321 -8.70 21.83 -10.24
C GLN A 321 -8.92 20.33 -10.06
N ALA A 322 -10.16 19.94 -9.79
CA ALA A 322 -10.73 18.87 -10.61
C ALA A 322 -10.27 19.17 -12.05
N ALA A 323 -9.30 18.40 -12.58
CA ALA A 323 -8.75 18.62 -13.91
C ALA A 323 -9.90 19.05 -14.80
N ALA A 324 -9.92 20.33 -15.24
CA ALA A 324 -11.13 20.90 -15.81
C ALA A 324 -11.61 19.92 -16.88
N LEU A 325 -12.70 19.19 -16.55
CA LEU A 325 -12.99 17.96 -17.27
C LEU A 325 -13.10 18.35 -18.74
N PRO A 326 -12.51 17.58 -19.68
CA PRO A 326 -12.48 17.97 -21.08
C PRO A 326 -13.87 18.39 -21.54
N GLU A 327 -13.96 19.32 -22.49
CA GLU A 327 -15.24 19.83 -22.98
C GLU A 327 -16.19 18.66 -23.33
N GLY A 328 -17.38 18.64 -22.70
CA GLY A 328 -18.36 17.54 -22.85
C GLY A 328 -18.28 16.43 -21.78
N VAL A 329 -17.34 16.52 -20.83
CA VAL A 329 -17.21 15.59 -19.70
C VAL A 329 -17.58 16.31 -18.41
N THR A 330 -18.44 15.69 -17.60
CA THR A 330 -18.86 16.21 -16.29
C THR A 330 -18.90 15.06 -15.27
N PRO A 331 -18.81 15.35 -13.96
CA PRO A 331 -19.01 14.32 -12.95
C PRO A 331 -20.39 13.66 -13.15
N VAL A 332 -20.40 12.33 -13.11
CA VAL A 332 -21.60 11.53 -13.34
C VAL A 332 -22.53 11.68 -12.14
N THR A 333 -23.71 12.20 -12.39
CA THR A 333 -24.76 12.45 -11.38
C THR A 333 -26.11 11.86 -11.79
N TRP A 334 -26.08 10.93 -12.75
CA TRP A 334 -27.24 10.30 -13.34
C TRP A 334 -27.05 8.79 -13.45
N ASP A 335 -28.16 8.06 -13.53
CA ASP A 335 -28.16 6.63 -13.78
C ASP A 335 -27.72 6.35 -15.24
N VAL A 336 -26.48 5.89 -15.38
CA VAL A 336 -25.90 5.56 -16.68
C VAL A 336 -26.68 4.40 -17.31
N SER A 337 -27.04 4.55 -18.59
CA SER A 337 -27.78 3.54 -19.35
C SER A 337 -27.48 3.63 -20.84
N ALA A 338 -28.02 2.69 -21.63
CA ALA A 338 -27.91 2.77 -23.09
C ALA A 338 -28.57 4.05 -23.66
N ASP A 339 -29.55 4.65 -22.97
CA ASP A 339 -30.18 5.90 -23.42
C ASP A 339 -29.42 7.14 -22.89
N HIS A 340 -28.74 7.02 -21.74
CA HIS A 340 -28.01 8.11 -21.09
C HIS A 340 -26.59 7.66 -20.74
N LEU A 341 -25.66 7.85 -21.68
CA LEU A 341 -24.28 7.39 -21.55
C LEU A 341 -23.51 8.19 -20.49
N MET A 342 -22.40 7.62 -20.01
CA MET A 342 -21.48 8.26 -19.07
C MET A 342 -20.82 9.52 -19.64
N ILE A 343 -20.54 9.53 -20.94
CA ILE A 343 -20.04 10.70 -21.66
C ILE A 343 -21.13 11.14 -22.64
N GLU A 344 -21.66 12.34 -22.46
CA GLU A 344 -22.81 12.85 -23.22
C GLU A 344 -22.40 13.67 -24.45
N THR A 345 -21.51 13.12 -25.28
CA THR A 345 -21.08 13.72 -26.55
C THR A 345 -21.63 12.94 -27.74
N ASP A 346 -21.79 13.61 -28.89
CA ASP A 346 -22.20 12.96 -30.14
C ASP A 346 -21.17 11.90 -30.57
N GLU A 347 -19.88 12.15 -30.29
CA GLU A 347 -18.76 11.24 -30.52
C GLU A 347 -18.87 9.98 -29.65
N ALA A 348 -19.18 10.13 -28.36
CA ALA A 348 -19.38 8.99 -27.45
C ALA A 348 -20.56 8.13 -27.88
N ARG A 349 -21.67 8.77 -28.29
CA ARG A 349 -22.82 8.06 -28.87
C ARG A 349 -22.44 7.29 -30.14
N ALA A 350 -21.71 7.93 -31.05
CA ALA A 350 -21.28 7.30 -32.29
C ALA A 350 -20.34 6.10 -32.06
N LEU A 351 -19.40 6.22 -31.12
CA LEU A 351 -18.52 5.12 -30.73
C LEU A 351 -19.32 3.96 -30.12
N TYR A 352 -20.22 4.26 -29.20
CA TYR A 352 -21.10 3.26 -28.58
C TYR A 352 -21.94 2.52 -29.62
N ASP A 353 -22.66 3.24 -30.49
CA ASP A 353 -23.51 2.66 -31.51
C ASP A 353 -22.71 1.82 -32.52
N ARG A 354 -21.50 2.26 -32.87
CA ARG A 354 -20.57 1.51 -33.74
C ARG A 354 -20.18 0.17 -33.09
N ILE A 355 -19.79 0.18 -31.82
CA ILE A 355 -19.41 -1.05 -31.09
C ILE A 355 -20.62 -1.99 -30.91
N MET A 356 -21.80 -1.44 -30.60
CA MET A 356 -23.03 -2.24 -30.46
C MET A 356 -23.52 -2.82 -31.80
N ALA A 357 -23.11 -2.25 -32.93
CA ALA A 357 -23.33 -2.79 -34.26
C ALA A 357 -22.25 -3.82 -34.70
N GLU A 358 -21.37 -4.23 -33.78
CA GLU A 358 -20.25 -5.15 -34.00
C GLU A 358 -19.22 -4.66 -35.04
N ASP A 359 -19.20 -3.36 -35.33
CA ASP A 359 -18.16 -2.71 -36.11
C ASP A 359 -17.03 -2.26 -35.18
N TYR A 360 -16.23 -3.21 -34.70
CA TYR A 360 -15.21 -2.95 -33.69
C TYR A 360 -14.07 -2.08 -34.24
N PRO A 361 -13.71 -0.98 -33.55
CA PRO A 361 -12.52 -0.20 -33.90
C PRO A 361 -11.25 -1.04 -33.79
N THR A 362 -10.26 -0.70 -34.61
CA THR A 362 -8.90 -1.26 -34.50
C THR A 362 -8.22 -0.77 -33.21
N MET A 363 -7.15 -1.46 -32.81
CA MET A 363 -6.38 -1.08 -31.62
C MET A 363 -5.81 0.35 -31.71
N GLU A 364 -5.37 0.76 -32.91
CA GLU A 364 -4.87 2.12 -33.18
C GLU A 364 -5.98 3.16 -33.06
N GLU A 365 -7.17 2.86 -33.61
CA GLU A 365 -8.35 3.73 -33.46
C GLU A 365 -8.79 3.88 -31.99
N LEU A 366 -8.67 2.83 -31.17
CA LEU A 366 -9.00 2.90 -29.74
C LEU A 366 -7.98 3.76 -28.98
N LYS A 367 -6.69 3.56 -29.21
CA LYS A 367 -5.61 4.32 -28.55
C LYS A 367 -5.68 5.82 -28.80
N GLU A 368 -6.10 6.22 -29.99
CA GLU A 368 -6.18 7.64 -30.37
C GLU A 368 -7.57 8.26 -30.14
N ASN A 369 -8.55 7.48 -29.67
CA ASN A 369 -9.93 7.92 -29.57
C ASN A 369 -10.14 9.02 -28.51
N GLU A 370 -10.74 10.14 -28.90
CA GLU A 370 -11.02 11.24 -27.97
C GLU A 370 -12.00 10.87 -26.84
N VAL A 371 -12.99 10.00 -27.11
CA VAL A 371 -13.93 9.54 -26.09
C VAL A 371 -13.22 8.71 -25.02
N ILE A 372 -12.22 7.93 -25.42
CA ILE A 372 -11.42 7.12 -24.48
C ILE A 372 -10.56 8.04 -23.61
N LYS A 373 -9.95 9.09 -24.17
CA LYS A 373 -9.24 10.11 -23.38
C LYS A 373 -10.16 10.85 -22.41
N GLN A 374 -11.41 11.13 -22.82
CA GLN A 374 -12.44 11.72 -21.97
C GLN A 374 -12.79 10.79 -20.80
N MET A 375 -12.89 9.49 -21.05
CA MET A 375 -13.10 8.45 -20.03
C MET A 375 -11.91 8.35 -19.06
N ASP A 376 -10.67 8.39 -19.56
CA ASP A 376 -9.47 8.38 -18.71
C ASP A 376 -9.41 9.62 -17.80
N ALA A 377 -9.75 10.80 -18.33
CA ALA A 377 -9.82 12.03 -17.55
C ALA A 377 -10.90 11.95 -16.46
N LEU A 378 -12.05 11.34 -16.76
CA LEU A 378 -13.11 11.12 -15.77
C LEU A 378 -12.69 10.11 -14.69
N SER A 379 -11.96 9.06 -15.07
CA SER A 379 -11.39 8.09 -14.12
C SER A 379 -10.39 8.76 -13.19
N ALA A 380 -9.49 9.58 -13.74
CA ALA A 380 -8.52 10.35 -12.97
C ALA A 380 -9.21 11.31 -12.00
N TYR A 381 -10.26 12.02 -12.44
CA TYR A 381 -11.06 12.89 -11.58
C TYR A 381 -11.63 12.15 -10.36
N TYR A 382 -12.19 10.95 -10.52
CA TYR A 382 -12.72 10.19 -9.40
C TYR A 382 -11.62 9.54 -8.53
N LYS A 383 -10.48 9.18 -9.14
CA LYS A 383 -9.31 8.71 -8.39
C LYS A 383 -8.76 9.80 -7.49
N GLU A 384 -8.72 11.03 -7.98
CA GLU A 384 -8.34 12.21 -7.20
C GLU A 384 -9.37 12.55 -6.12
N LEU A 385 -10.67 12.50 -6.45
CA LEU A 385 -11.74 12.81 -5.49
C LEU A 385 -11.80 11.84 -4.30
N TYR A 386 -11.61 10.55 -4.55
CA TYR A 386 -11.79 9.50 -3.53
C TYR A 386 -10.47 8.87 -3.05
N GLY A 387 -9.35 9.13 -3.72
CA GLY A 387 -8.09 8.46 -3.46
C GLY A 387 -8.14 6.95 -3.74
N ASN A 388 -7.22 6.22 -3.12
CA ASN A 388 -7.30 4.76 -3.02
C ASN A 388 -8.07 4.39 -1.75
N THR A 389 -9.30 3.92 -1.89
CA THR A 389 -10.17 3.68 -0.72
C THR A 389 -9.73 2.50 0.15
N ALA A 390 -8.77 1.69 -0.34
CA ALA A 390 -8.14 0.62 0.44
C ALA A 390 -7.39 1.18 1.66
N GLU A 391 -6.79 2.37 1.52
CA GLU A 391 -5.97 3.04 2.54
C GLU A 391 -6.80 3.65 3.68
N ILE A 392 -8.13 3.70 3.54
CA ILE A 392 -9.03 4.21 4.59
C ILE A 392 -9.09 3.18 5.73
N ASP A 393 -8.20 3.28 6.71
CA ASP A 393 -8.19 2.42 7.89
C ASP A 393 -8.90 3.06 9.10
N THR A 394 -10.20 3.23 8.97
CA THR A 394 -11.07 3.67 10.08
C THR A 394 -11.93 2.52 10.57
N ARG A 395 -12.35 2.59 11.84
CA ARG A 395 -13.29 1.63 12.40
C ARG A 395 -14.59 1.57 11.59
N GLU A 396 -15.12 2.72 11.18
CA GLU A 396 -16.32 2.84 10.38
C GLU A 396 -16.16 2.16 9.01
N ARG A 397 -15.01 2.35 8.33
CA ARG A 397 -14.73 1.68 7.06
C ARG A 397 -14.59 0.17 7.24
N ASN A 398 -13.93 -0.28 8.30
CA ASN A 398 -13.79 -1.71 8.60
C ASN A 398 -15.14 -2.36 8.95
N GLU A 399 -16.03 -1.67 9.67
CA GLU A 399 -17.41 -2.12 9.91
C GLU A 399 -18.21 -2.21 8.59
N LEU A 400 -18.04 -1.25 7.68
CA LEU A 400 -18.63 -1.27 6.34
C LEU A 400 -18.13 -2.46 5.51
N ARG A 401 -16.82 -2.70 5.45
CA ARG A 401 -16.21 -3.84 4.73
C ARG A 401 -16.79 -5.17 5.22
N ALA A 402 -16.88 -5.35 6.54
CA ALA A 402 -17.47 -6.55 7.14
C ALA A 402 -18.96 -6.70 6.78
N GLN A 403 -19.72 -5.61 6.75
CA GLN A 403 -21.13 -5.62 6.36
C GLN A 403 -21.30 -5.97 4.87
N ILE A 404 -20.49 -5.40 3.99
CA ILE A 404 -20.49 -5.70 2.55
C ILE A 404 -20.19 -7.18 2.31
N ILE A 405 -19.18 -7.75 2.97
CA ILE A 405 -18.89 -9.18 2.86
C ILE A 405 -20.07 -10.04 3.35
N ALA A 406 -20.69 -9.66 4.47
CA ALA A 406 -21.86 -10.38 4.97
C ALA A 406 -23.05 -10.34 3.98
N ASP A 407 -23.31 -9.18 3.38
CA ASP A 407 -24.39 -9.00 2.40
C ASP A 407 -24.09 -9.72 1.08
N PHE A 408 -22.83 -9.69 0.62
CA PHE A 408 -22.37 -10.41 -0.54
C PHE A 408 -22.51 -11.94 -0.37
N LEU A 409 -22.06 -12.48 0.76
CA LEU A 409 -22.17 -13.91 1.09
C LEU A 409 -23.61 -14.37 1.36
N ALA A 410 -24.55 -13.44 1.57
CA ALA A 410 -25.97 -13.76 1.74
C ALA A 410 -26.70 -14.00 0.40
N THR A 411 -26.04 -13.78 -0.74
CA THR A 411 -26.62 -14.03 -2.08
C THR A 411 -26.69 -15.53 -2.40
N GLY A 412 -27.58 -15.89 -3.34
CA GLY A 412 -27.77 -17.25 -3.83
C GLY A 412 -27.06 -17.51 -5.16
N SER A 413 -27.32 -18.67 -5.77
CA SER A 413 -26.89 -18.94 -7.14
C SER A 413 -27.67 -18.06 -8.13
N ALA A 414 -27.16 -17.93 -9.35
CA ALA A 414 -27.93 -17.40 -10.46
C ALA A 414 -29.21 -18.24 -10.67
N ARG A 415 -30.29 -17.54 -11.01
CA ARG A 415 -31.57 -18.12 -11.39
C ARG A 415 -32.19 -17.24 -12.46
N THR A 416 -32.60 -17.84 -13.56
CA THR A 416 -33.34 -17.17 -14.63
C THR A 416 -34.66 -16.64 -14.06
N GLU A 417 -34.80 -15.31 -14.03
CA GLU A 417 -36.05 -14.63 -13.70
C GLU A 417 -36.96 -14.53 -14.93
N SER A 418 -36.38 -14.15 -16.06
CA SER A 418 -37.10 -14.01 -17.33
C SER A 418 -36.17 -14.25 -18.52
N VAL A 419 -36.78 -14.41 -19.70
CA VAL A 419 -36.07 -14.54 -20.97
C VAL A 419 -36.68 -13.52 -21.92
N ASP A 420 -35.83 -12.72 -22.57
CA ASP A 420 -36.29 -11.69 -23.51
C ASP A 420 -36.74 -12.28 -24.86
N GLU A 421 -37.22 -11.41 -25.75
CA GLU A 421 -37.71 -11.80 -27.08
C GLU A 421 -36.63 -12.38 -28.01
N ASN A 422 -35.36 -12.15 -27.69
CA ASN A 422 -34.20 -12.67 -28.42
C ASN A 422 -33.63 -13.94 -27.78
N GLY A 423 -34.26 -14.46 -26.71
CA GLY A 423 -33.80 -15.65 -26.00
C GLY A 423 -32.71 -15.39 -24.96
N ARG A 424 -32.44 -14.12 -24.61
CA ARG A 424 -31.46 -13.77 -23.60
C ARG A 424 -32.05 -13.91 -22.20
N HIS A 425 -31.33 -14.58 -21.32
CA HIS A 425 -31.73 -14.77 -19.94
C HIS A 425 -31.43 -13.53 -19.10
N HIS A 426 -32.37 -13.18 -18.23
CA HIS A 426 -32.21 -12.20 -17.15
C HIS A 426 -32.13 -12.97 -15.82
N TYR A 427 -30.98 -12.88 -15.16
CA TYR A 427 -30.71 -13.62 -13.92
C TYR A 427 -30.96 -12.76 -12.69
N VAL A 428 -31.38 -13.43 -11.62
CA VAL A 428 -31.37 -12.93 -10.24
C VAL A 428 -30.55 -13.90 -9.39
N TYR A 429 -29.91 -13.40 -8.33
CA TYR A 429 -28.96 -14.17 -7.52
C TYR A 429 -29.58 -14.62 -6.19
N ASP A 430 -30.69 -15.35 -6.28
CA ASP A 430 -31.46 -15.89 -5.14
C ASP A 430 -31.74 -17.40 -5.26
N GLY A 431 -31.04 -18.06 -6.19
CA GLY A 431 -31.16 -19.49 -6.45
C GLY A 431 -30.55 -20.35 -5.34
N PRO A 432 -30.89 -21.66 -5.32
CA PRO A 432 -30.38 -22.59 -4.32
C PRO A 432 -28.88 -22.86 -4.49
N LEU A 433 -28.15 -22.84 -3.38
CA LEU A 433 -26.74 -23.22 -3.34
C LEU A 433 -26.57 -24.72 -3.08
N ASN A 434 -25.93 -25.42 -4.00
CA ASN A 434 -25.58 -26.84 -3.85
C ASN A 434 -24.21 -27.00 -3.20
N ARG A 435 -24.00 -28.12 -2.49
CA ARG A 435 -22.78 -28.38 -1.71
C ARG A 435 -22.03 -29.63 -2.18
N ASP A 436 -21.51 -29.59 -3.40
CA ASP A 436 -20.86 -30.73 -4.05
C ASP A 436 -19.34 -30.56 -4.17
N TYR A 437 -18.77 -29.54 -3.52
CA TYR A 437 -17.33 -29.24 -3.56
C TYR A 437 -16.80 -29.04 -4.99
N GLN A 438 -17.56 -28.37 -5.86
CA GLN A 438 -17.09 -28.00 -7.19
C GLN A 438 -16.66 -26.54 -7.22
N MET A 439 -15.50 -26.25 -7.80
CA MET A 439 -15.05 -24.88 -8.04
C MET A 439 -14.70 -24.74 -9.52
N GLU A 440 -15.28 -23.74 -10.17
CA GLU A 440 -15.00 -23.40 -11.56
C GLU A 440 -14.32 -22.04 -11.64
N LEU A 441 -13.06 -22.05 -12.04
CA LEU A 441 -12.31 -20.85 -12.38
C LEU A 441 -12.62 -20.47 -13.84
N VAL A 442 -13.10 -19.25 -14.07
CA VAL A 442 -13.43 -18.77 -15.42
C VAL A 442 -12.46 -17.66 -15.82
N LEU A 443 -11.54 -17.99 -16.72
CA LEU A 443 -10.53 -17.09 -17.26
C LEU A 443 -10.99 -16.44 -18.57
N GLY A 444 -10.40 -15.29 -18.91
CA GLY A 444 -10.59 -14.60 -20.18
C GLY A 444 -10.53 -13.09 -20.04
N LEU A 445 -10.38 -12.38 -21.15
CA LEU A 445 -10.25 -10.93 -21.16
C LEU A 445 -11.46 -10.21 -20.50
N PRO A 446 -11.27 -8.97 -20.00
CA PRO A 446 -12.38 -8.10 -19.66
C PRO A 446 -13.39 -8.01 -20.80
N ALA A 447 -14.69 -8.07 -20.47
CA ALA A 447 -15.78 -8.07 -21.44
C ALA A 447 -15.76 -9.17 -22.54
N SER A 448 -15.02 -10.28 -22.35
CA SER A 448 -15.05 -11.46 -23.24
C SER A 448 -16.38 -12.25 -23.19
N GLY A 449 -17.25 -11.93 -22.22
CA GLY A 449 -18.53 -12.58 -22.01
C GLY A 449 -18.56 -13.63 -20.89
N LYS A 450 -17.52 -13.69 -20.04
CA LYS A 450 -17.41 -14.63 -18.90
C LYS A 450 -18.71 -14.76 -18.09
N SER A 451 -19.25 -13.64 -17.61
CA SER A 451 -20.45 -13.65 -16.75
C SER A 451 -21.66 -14.21 -17.51
N THR A 452 -21.97 -13.66 -18.67
CA THR A 452 -23.22 -13.98 -19.39
C THR A 452 -23.21 -15.33 -20.11
N LEU A 453 -22.04 -15.83 -20.52
CA LEU A 453 -21.92 -17.04 -21.34
C LEU A 453 -21.47 -18.27 -20.55
N ILE A 454 -20.82 -18.07 -19.40
CA ILE A 454 -20.26 -19.15 -18.58
C ILE A 454 -20.79 -19.04 -17.15
N ALA A 455 -20.44 -17.96 -16.42
CA ALA A 455 -20.69 -17.90 -14.98
C ALA A 455 -22.19 -17.95 -14.59
N ASP A 456 -23.06 -17.14 -15.21
CA ASP A 456 -24.49 -17.15 -14.88
C ASP A 456 -25.18 -18.47 -15.29
N PRO A 457 -24.99 -18.99 -16.52
CA PRO A 457 -25.56 -20.30 -16.89
C PRO A 457 -25.05 -21.46 -16.02
N ASP A 458 -23.74 -21.51 -15.74
CA ASP A 458 -23.15 -22.58 -14.94
C ASP A 458 -23.55 -22.46 -13.47
N SER A 459 -23.65 -21.24 -12.94
CA SER A 459 -24.16 -20.98 -11.60
C SER A 459 -25.59 -21.49 -11.43
N GLU A 460 -26.48 -21.22 -12.40
CA GLU A 460 -27.84 -21.77 -12.39
C GLU A 460 -27.85 -23.30 -12.50
N ALA A 461 -27.01 -23.87 -13.38
CA ALA A 461 -26.98 -25.30 -13.64
C ALA A 461 -26.46 -26.13 -12.45
N MET A 462 -25.39 -25.66 -11.80
CA MET A 462 -24.73 -26.38 -10.71
C MET A 462 -25.14 -25.88 -9.31
N GLY A 463 -25.96 -24.82 -9.23
CA GLY A 463 -26.30 -24.14 -7.98
C GLY A 463 -25.07 -23.56 -7.29
N ALA A 464 -24.19 -22.90 -8.06
CA ALA A 464 -22.95 -22.32 -7.53
C ALA A 464 -23.12 -20.85 -7.14
N PHE A 465 -22.36 -20.43 -6.14
CA PHE A 465 -22.15 -19.03 -5.81
C PHE A 465 -21.15 -18.41 -6.80
N ILE A 466 -21.43 -17.21 -7.31
CA ILE A 466 -20.49 -16.48 -8.18
C ILE A 466 -19.65 -15.55 -7.29
N LEU A 467 -18.40 -15.93 -7.07
CA LEU A 467 -17.43 -15.20 -6.25
C LEU A 467 -16.75 -14.12 -7.10
N ASP A 468 -17.46 -13.04 -7.43
CA ASP A 468 -16.96 -11.97 -8.30
C ASP A 468 -16.68 -10.68 -7.51
N VAL A 469 -15.43 -10.22 -7.56
CA VAL A 469 -14.98 -8.98 -6.91
C VAL A 469 -15.68 -7.73 -7.45
N ASP A 470 -16.15 -7.75 -8.71
CA ASP A 470 -16.92 -6.64 -9.27
C ASP A 470 -18.24 -6.42 -8.52
N VAL A 471 -18.83 -7.48 -7.95
CA VAL A 471 -20.04 -7.38 -7.12
C VAL A 471 -19.71 -6.69 -5.80
N ILE A 472 -18.60 -7.06 -5.15
CA ILE A 472 -18.14 -6.42 -3.90
C ILE A 472 -17.90 -4.92 -4.14
N LYS A 473 -17.17 -4.57 -5.20
CA LYS A 473 -16.89 -3.16 -5.55
C LYS A 473 -18.17 -2.35 -5.77
N SER A 474 -19.18 -2.95 -6.39
CA SER A 474 -20.47 -2.28 -6.60
C SER A 474 -21.25 -1.94 -5.33
N MET A 475 -20.89 -2.55 -4.19
CA MET A 475 -21.49 -2.29 -2.88
C MET A 475 -20.79 -1.16 -2.12
N LEU A 476 -19.64 -0.67 -2.60
CA LEU A 476 -18.91 0.43 -1.95
C LEU A 476 -19.59 1.78 -2.25
N PRO A 477 -19.65 2.71 -1.27
CA PRO A 477 -20.34 3.99 -1.41
C PRO A 477 -19.84 4.81 -2.60
N GLU A 478 -18.53 4.91 -2.78
CA GLU A 478 -17.90 5.71 -3.83
C GLU A 478 -18.26 5.18 -5.22
N TYR A 479 -18.38 3.85 -5.36
CA TYR A 479 -18.87 3.23 -6.60
C TYR A 479 -20.35 3.60 -6.84
N GLN A 480 -21.19 3.53 -5.82
CA GLN A 480 -22.62 3.83 -5.95
C GLN A 480 -22.88 5.33 -6.23
N GLU A 481 -22.19 6.21 -5.52
CA GLU A 481 -22.32 7.67 -5.64
C GLU A 481 -21.82 8.19 -6.99
N SER A 482 -20.81 7.54 -7.57
CA SER A 482 -20.29 7.87 -8.90
C SER A 482 -20.97 7.11 -10.04
N HIS A 483 -21.99 6.29 -9.75
CA HIS A 483 -22.62 5.39 -10.71
C HIS A 483 -21.59 4.50 -11.46
N GLY A 484 -20.57 4.03 -10.74
CA GLY A 484 -19.50 3.15 -11.22
C GLY A 484 -18.26 3.85 -11.75
N ALA A 485 -18.29 5.18 -11.91
CA ALA A 485 -17.16 5.92 -12.49
C ALA A 485 -15.91 5.94 -11.57
N ALA A 486 -16.09 5.72 -10.26
CA ALA A 486 -15.01 5.55 -9.29
C ALA A 486 -14.53 4.08 -9.14
N ALA A 487 -14.77 3.22 -10.13
CA ALA A 487 -14.37 1.81 -10.07
C ALA A 487 -12.87 1.60 -9.83
N ASP A 488 -12.02 2.53 -10.28
CA ASP A 488 -10.57 2.52 -10.07
C ASP A 488 -10.17 2.92 -8.63
N SER A 489 -10.88 3.88 -8.03
CA SER A 489 -10.68 4.31 -6.64
C SER A 489 -10.91 3.16 -5.64
N VAL A 490 -11.90 2.32 -5.94
CA VAL A 490 -12.33 1.19 -5.08
C VAL A 490 -11.71 -0.15 -5.45
N HIS A 491 -10.83 -0.19 -6.46
CA HIS A 491 -10.31 -1.43 -7.03
C HIS A 491 -9.58 -2.28 -5.98
N PHE A 492 -8.55 -1.70 -5.34
CA PHE A 492 -7.72 -2.41 -4.37
C PHE A 492 -8.49 -2.77 -3.09
N GLU A 493 -9.46 -1.94 -2.67
CA GLU A 493 -10.28 -2.27 -1.51
C GLU A 493 -11.14 -3.51 -1.77
N GLY A 494 -11.78 -3.59 -2.95
CA GLY A 494 -12.51 -4.79 -3.35
C GLY A 494 -11.63 -6.05 -3.38
N MET A 495 -10.39 -5.92 -3.90
CA MET A 495 -9.41 -7.01 -3.92
C MET A 495 -8.99 -7.44 -2.51
N ALA A 496 -8.72 -6.48 -1.61
CA ALA A 496 -8.33 -6.76 -0.22
C ALA A 496 -9.45 -7.45 0.59
N MET A 497 -10.71 -7.28 0.17
CA MET A 497 -11.86 -7.94 0.79
C MET A 497 -12.09 -9.38 0.28
N LEU A 498 -11.57 -9.72 -0.90
CA LEU A 498 -11.79 -11.03 -1.53
C LEU A 498 -11.24 -12.21 -0.71
N PRO A 499 -10.04 -12.14 -0.07
CA PRO A 499 -9.54 -13.21 0.79
C PRO A 499 -10.51 -13.60 1.92
N GLU A 500 -11.20 -12.64 2.52
CA GLU A 500 -12.19 -12.93 3.57
C GLU A 500 -13.42 -13.66 3.00
N ALA A 501 -13.86 -13.29 1.80
CA ALA A 501 -14.91 -14.02 1.10
C ALA A 501 -14.47 -15.45 0.76
N ILE A 502 -13.24 -15.65 0.28
CA ILE A 502 -12.66 -16.97 0.00
C ILE A 502 -12.63 -17.84 1.27
N LYS A 503 -12.21 -17.28 2.41
CA LYS A 503 -12.19 -17.99 3.71
C LYS A 503 -13.56 -18.57 4.08
N ALA A 504 -14.66 -17.91 3.73
CA ALA A 504 -16.00 -18.45 3.97
C ALA A 504 -16.23 -19.80 3.26
N PHE A 505 -15.64 -19.99 2.08
CA PHE A 505 -15.75 -21.23 1.27
C PHE A 505 -14.66 -22.25 1.59
N THR A 506 -13.47 -21.84 2.02
CA THR A 506 -12.36 -22.77 2.30
C THR A 506 -12.39 -23.29 3.75
N GLU A 507 -12.84 -22.48 4.69
CA GLU A 507 -12.79 -22.74 6.14
C GLU A 507 -14.12 -22.51 6.87
N GLY A 508 -14.96 -21.61 6.36
CA GLY A 508 -16.16 -21.13 7.03
C GLY A 508 -17.46 -21.88 6.72
N ASP A 509 -18.59 -21.20 6.97
CA ASP A 509 -19.94 -21.78 6.87
C ASP A 509 -20.38 -22.07 5.42
N MET A 510 -19.72 -21.46 4.42
CA MET A 510 -19.97 -21.71 3.01
C MET A 510 -19.17 -22.90 2.47
N LYS A 511 -18.34 -23.55 3.30
CA LYS A 511 -17.54 -24.70 2.88
C LYS A 511 -18.36 -25.81 2.23
N GLY A 512 -17.90 -26.26 1.07
CA GLY A 512 -18.52 -27.25 0.21
C GLY A 512 -19.53 -26.69 -0.78
N VAL A 513 -19.99 -25.44 -0.66
CA VAL A 513 -20.88 -24.79 -1.65
C VAL A 513 -20.16 -24.68 -2.97
N ASN A 514 -20.80 -25.06 -4.07
CA ASN A 514 -20.20 -24.93 -5.40
C ASN A 514 -19.86 -23.45 -5.70
N VAL A 515 -18.70 -23.18 -6.29
CA VAL A 515 -18.20 -21.81 -6.52
C VAL A 515 -17.85 -21.63 -7.99
N ILE A 516 -18.17 -20.46 -8.53
CA ILE A 516 -17.62 -19.96 -9.79
C ILE A 516 -16.82 -18.71 -9.47
N LEU A 517 -15.56 -18.66 -9.90
CA LEU A 517 -14.65 -17.54 -9.69
C LEU A 517 -14.23 -16.99 -11.06
N PRO A 518 -14.88 -15.94 -11.56
CA PRO A 518 -14.45 -15.27 -12.78
C PRO A 518 -13.25 -14.37 -12.48
N LEU A 519 -12.14 -14.53 -13.21
CA LEU A 519 -10.93 -13.73 -13.03
C LEU A 519 -10.28 -13.35 -14.37
N VAL A 520 -9.41 -12.35 -14.29
CA VAL A 520 -8.41 -12.04 -15.31
C VAL A 520 -7.07 -12.25 -14.60
N SER A 521 -6.24 -13.18 -15.09
CA SER A 521 -4.89 -13.39 -14.59
C SER A 521 -3.92 -13.46 -15.75
N ASN A 522 -2.72 -12.92 -15.55
CA ASN A 522 -1.54 -13.06 -16.39
C ASN A 522 -0.41 -13.82 -15.67
N ASP A 523 -0.66 -14.27 -14.43
CA ASP A 523 0.32 -14.94 -13.58
C ASP A 523 -0.24 -16.30 -13.11
N LEU A 524 0.44 -17.38 -13.51
CA LEU A 524 0.05 -18.73 -13.13
C LEU A 524 0.37 -19.03 -11.67
N ASP A 525 1.49 -18.58 -11.14
CA ASP A 525 1.92 -18.90 -9.78
C ASP A 525 1.01 -18.20 -8.77
N GLN A 526 0.71 -16.92 -8.98
CA GLN A 526 -0.28 -16.20 -8.19
C GLN A 526 -1.66 -16.87 -8.28
N LEU A 527 -2.09 -17.25 -9.50
CA LEU A 527 -3.37 -17.94 -9.68
C LEU A 527 -3.44 -19.26 -8.90
N MET A 528 -2.33 -19.98 -8.88
CA MET A 528 -2.19 -21.25 -8.17
C MET A 528 -2.23 -21.07 -6.65
N GLU A 529 -1.46 -20.13 -6.10
CA GLU A 529 -1.35 -19.91 -4.65
C GLU A 529 -2.58 -19.22 -4.05
N ASP A 530 -3.10 -18.17 -4.70
CA ASP A 530 -4.13 -17.33 -4.10
C ASP A 530 -5.54 -17.91 -4.26
N TYR A 531 -5.77 -18.68 -5.33
CA TYR A 531 -7.10 -19.12 -5.71
C TYR A 531 -7.24 -20.64 -5.83
N ILE A 532 -6.35 -21.33 -6.53
CA ILE A 532 -6.53 -22.76 -6.80
C ILE A 532 -6.21 -23.61 -5.55
N LYS A 533 -4.98 -23.53 -5.03
CA LYS A 533 -4.51 -24.34 -3.89
C LYS A 533 -5.37 -24.19 -2.63
N PRO A 534 -5.86 -23.00 -2.24
CA PRO A 534 -6.72 -22.87 -1.07
C PRO A 534 -8.04 -23.65 -1.20
N PHE A 535 -8.65 -23.65 -2.39
CA PHE A 535 -9.85 -24.43 -2.67
C PHE A 535 -9.56 -25.94 -2.73
N GLU A 536 -8.45 -26.35 -3.34
CA GLU A 536 -8.04 -27.75 -3.36
C GLU A 536 -7.76 -28.29 -1.95
N ALA A 537 -7.04 -27.53 -1.12
CA ALA A 537 -6.78 -27.86 0.28
C ALA A 537 -8.09 -27.96 1.10
N ALA A 538 -9.11 -27.18 0.73
CA ALA A 538 -10.44 -27.26 1.32
C ALA A 538 -11.29 -28.43 0.80
N GLY A 539 -10.81 -29.17 -0.21
CA GLY A 539 -11.41 -30.39 -0.76
C GLY A 539 -12.23 -30.18 -2.03
N TYR A 540 -12.12 -29.03 -2.69
CA TYR A 540 -12.85 -28.75 -3.92
C TYR A 540 -12.23 -29.43 -5.13
N ASN A 541 -13.07 -29.89 -6.05
CA ASN A 541 -12.69 -30.25 -7.41
C ASN A 541 -12.62 -28.97 -8.24
N VAL A 542 -11.41 -28.47 -8.47
CA VAL A 542 -11.17 -27.27 -9.26
C VAL A 542 -11.10 -27.62 -10.74
N LYS A 543 -11.89 -26.88 -11.55
CA LYS A 543 -11.88 -26.92 -13.02
C LYS A 543 -11.69 -25.51 -13.56
N VAL A 544 -11.09 -25.41 -14.73
CA VAL A 544 -10.80 -24.14 -15.39
C VAL A 544 -11.48 -24.10 -16.74
N LYS A 545 -12.22 -23.02 -17.00
CA LYS A 545 -12.76 -22.68 -18.31
C LYS A 545 -12.13 -21.39 -18.80
N TYR A 546 -12.00 -21.25 -20.11
CA TYR A 546 -11.50 -20.05 -20.76
C TYR A 546 -12.50 -19.53 -21.77
N ARG A 547 -12.72 -18.21 -21.74
CA ARG A 547 -13.48 -17.51 -22.77
C ARG A 547 -12.53 -16.71 -23.66
N ASP A 548 -12.28 -17.27 -24.83
CA ASP A 548 -11.52 -16.60 -25.88
C ASP A 548 -12.27 -15.36 -26.41
N ALA A 549 -11.50 -14.33 -26.74
CA ALA A 549 -12.02 -13.12 -27.36
C ALA A 549 -10.90 -12.41 -28.13
N VAL A 550 -11.24 -11.89 -29.31
CA VAL A 550 -10.32 -11.06 -30.09
C VAL A 550 -10.01 -9.78 -29.29
N PRO A 551 -8.73 -9.45 -29.03
CA PRO A 551 -8.36 -8.39 -28.09
C PRO A 551 -9.02 -7.02 -28.35
N ASN A 552 -9.02 -6.54 -29.61
CA ASN A 552 -9.63 -5.24 -29.92
C ASN A 552 -11.16 -5.25 -29.72
N GLU A 553 -11.82 -6.38 -29.95
CA GLU A 553 -13.27 -6.52 -29.71
C GLU A 553 -13.58 -6.55 -28.21
N ALA A 554 -12.75 -7.24 -27.42
CA ALA A 554 -12.88 -7.28 -25.96
C ALA A 554 -12.70 -5.87 -25.38
N MET A 555 -11.64 -5.17 -25.76
CA MET A 555 -11.37 -3.80 -25.31
C MET A 555 -12.46 -2.81 -25.76
N ALA A 556 -12.92 -2.88 -27.01
CA ALA A 556 -14.05 -2.08 -27.47
C ALA A 556 -15.31 -2.33 -26.61
N ARG A 557 -15.59 -3.60 -26.28
CA ARG A 557 -16.71 -3.96 -25.39
C ARG A 557 -16.53 -3.44 -23.96
N VAL A 558 -15.30 -3.34 -23.45
CA VAL A 558 -15.01 -2.68 -22.16
C VAL A 558 -15.43 -1.22 -22.21
N PHE A 559 -15.01 -0.47 -23.23
CA PHE A 559 -15.38 0.95 -23.35
C PHE A 559 -16.88 1.14 -23.53
N ALA A 560 -17.54 0.29 -24.31
CA ALA A 560 -19.01 0.32 -24.42
C ALA A 560 -19.71 -0.03 -23.10
N ARG A 561 -19.14 -0.93 -22.28
CA ARG A 561 -19.66 -1.26 -20.94
C ARG A 561 -19.51 -0.07 -19.98
N ALA A 562 -18.36 0.60 -19.97
CA ALA A 562 -18.15 1.80 -19.17
C ALA A 562 -19.12 2.92 -19.60
N LEU A 563 -19.26 3.18 -20.91
CA LEU A 563 -20.19 4.19 -21.43
C LEU A 563 -21.65 3.93 -21.04
N ARG A 564 -22.12 2.67 -21.05
CA ARG A 564 -23.53 2.33 -20.80
C ARG A 564 -23.86 1.92 -19.38
N GLY A 565 -22.85 1.52 -18.60
CA GLY A 565 -23.03 0.72 -17.39
C GLY A 565 -22.14 1.15 -16.23
N GLY A 566 -21.44 2.28 -16.35
CA GLY A 566 -20.81 2.89 -15.19
C GLY A 566 -19.39 2.40 -14.92
N GLN A 567 -19.09 1.11 -15.13
CA GLN A 567 -17.80 0.54 -14.73
C GLN A 567 -16.65 1.04 -15.60
N LEU A 568 -16.06 2.16 -15.18
CA LEU A 568 -14.96 2.82 -15.85
C LEU A 568 -13.64 2.13 -15.54
N ILE A 569 -12.88 1.77 -16.57
CA ILE A 569 -11.54 1.20 -16.44
C ILE A 569 -10.62 2.05 -17.30
N ASN A 570 -9.52 2.51 -16.70
CA ASN A 570 -8.54 3.37 -17.34
C ASN A 570 -7.90 2.67 -18.56
N SER A 571 -7.76 3.39 -19.68
CA SER A 571 -7.38 2.80 -20.95
C SER A 571 -5.98 2.17 -20.95
N PRO A 572 -4.92 2.73 -20.34
CA PRO A 572 -3.66 2.03 -20.10
C PRO A 572 -3.80 0.62 -19.54
N VAL A 573 -4.67 0.41 -18.55
CA VAL A 573 -4.92 -0.92 -17.95
C VAL A 573 -5.66 -1.82 -18.94
N VAL A 574 -6.71 -1.31 -19.58
CA VAL A 574 -7.46 -2.09 -20.59
C VAL A 574 -6.54 -2.52 -21.74
N LEU A 575 -5.65 -1.63 -22.16
CA LEU A 575 -4.73 -1.82 -23.29
C LEU A 575 -3.50 -2.67 -22.93
N SER A 576 -3.18 -2.85 -21.64
CA SER A 576 -2.01 -3.64 -21.21
C SER A 576 -2.26 -5.15 -21.24
N PHE A 577 -3.51 -5.62 -21.11
CA PHE A 577 -3.85 -7.04 -20.96
C PHE A 577 -3.48 -7.97 -22.14
N GLY A 578 -3.17 -7.43 -23.33
CA GLY A 578 -2.68 -8.24 -24.45
C GLY A 578 -3.51 -9.50 -24.75
N ASP A 579 -2.84 -10.66 -24.78
CA ASP A 579 -3.43 -12.01 -24.89
C ASP A 579 -3.05 -12.88 -23.67
N ASP A 580 -2.67 -12.23 -22.56
CA ASP A 580 -1.99 -12.88 -21.43
C ASP A 580 -2.86 -13.94 -20.71
N PRO A 581 -4.18 -13.76 -20.52
CA PRO A 581 -5.03 -14.81 -19.94
C PRO A 581 -5.11 -16.10 -20.77
N GLY A 582 -4.88 -15.99 -22.08
CA GLY A 582 -4.80 -17.15 -22.97
C GLY A 582 -3.55 -17.99 -22.67
N ALA A 583 -2.40 -17.33 -22.41
CA ALA A 583 -1.16 -18.02 -22.08
C ALA A 583 -1.29 -18.83 -20.78
N VAL A 584 -1.83 -18.23 -19.72
CA VAL A 584 -2.07 -18.91 -18.43
C VAL A 584 -2.99 -20.13 -18.62
N TYR A 585 -4.04 -20.00 -19.44
CA TYR A 585 -4.93 -21.13 -19.74
C TYR A 585 -4.23 -22.26 -20.49
N GLU A 586 -3.36 -21.95 -21.46
CA GLU A 586 -2.58 -22.97 -22.18
C GLU A 586 -1.63 -23.73 -21.24
N GLU A 587 -1.02 -23.05 -20.27
CA GLU A 587 -0.18 -23.69 -19.27
C GLU A 587 -0.97 -24.64 -18.36
N LEU A 588 -2.20 -24.26 -17.99
CA LEU A 588 -3.08 -25.08 -17.15
C LEU A 588 -3.54 -26.39 -17.81
N LYS A 589 -3.57 -26.49 -19.15
CA LYS A 589 -3.93 -27.73 -19.86
C LYS A 589 -3.03 -28.91 -19.50
N GLY A 590 -1.76 -28.64 -19.18
CA GLY A 590 -0.77 -29.65 -18.81
C GLY A 590 -0.83 -30.09 -17.35
N ILE A 591 -1.66 -29.47 -16.52
CA ILE A 591 -1.63 -29.61 -15.06
C ILE A 591 -2.88 -30.33 -14.57
N THR A 592 -2.69 -31.20 -13.57
CA THR A 592 -3.78 -31.90 -12.89
C THR A 592 -4.04 -31.30 -11.51
N ASN A 593 -5.31 -31.27 -11.14
CA ASN A 593 -5.76 -30.90 -9.82
C ASN A 593 -5.36 -31.94 -8.75
N ALA A 594 -5.57 -31.61 -7.48
CA ALA A 594 -5.26 -32.46 -6.32
C ALA A 594 -5.99 -33.82 -6.33
N MET A 595 -7.05 -33.97 -7.13
CA MET A 595 -7.77 -35.24 -7.34
C MET A 595 -7.19 -36.09 -8.48
N GLY A 596 -6.15 -35.61 -9.16
CA GLY A 596 -5.52 -36.27 -10.30
C GLY A 596 -6.31 -36.13 -11.60
N GLU A 597 -7.26 -35.21 -11.67
CA GLU A 597 -7.99 -34.88 -12.89
C GLU A 597 -7.36 -33.64 -13.56
N PRO A 598 -7.41 -33.51 -14.90
CA PRO A 598 -7.00 -32.27 -15.56
C PRO A 598 -7.79 -31.06 -15.05
N TYR A 599 -7.14 -29.90 -14.92
CA TYR A 599 -7.84 -28.63 -14.67
C TYR A 599 -8.74 -28.25 -15.84
N VAL A 600 -8.23 -28.42 -17.06
CA VAL A 600 -8.94 -28.11 -18.29
C VAL A 600 -9.49 -29.39 -18.89
N ASP A 601 -10.79 -29.41 -19.19
CA ASP A 601 -11.41 -30.52 -19.93
C ASP A 601 -11.34 -30.19 -21.43
N GLU A 602 -10.34 -30.73 -22.13
CA GLU A 602 -10.15 -30.53 -23.57
C GLU A 602 -11.32 -31.07 -24.42
N ASP A 603 -12.11 -32.02 -23.89
CA ASP A 603 -13.29 -32.57 -24.56
C ASP A 603 -14.55 -31.69 -24.37
N ALA A 604 -14.46 -30.65 -23.52
CA ALA A 604 -15.54 -29.73 -23.21
C ALA A 604 -15.47 -28.39 -23.99
N GLU A 605 -14.67 -28.31 -25.06
CA GLU A 605 -14.62 -27.13 -25.95
C GLU A 605 -16.04 -26.66 -26.27
N LEU A 606 -16.37 -25.48 -25.76
CA LEU A 606 -17.65 -24.80 -25.93
C LEU A 606 -17.95 -24.75 -27.43
N GLU A 607 -19.04 -25.39 -27.86
CA GLU A 607 -19.62 -25.15 -29.18
C GLU A 607 -19.68 -23.63 -29.39
N GLU A 608 -18.99 -23.11 -30.40
CA GLU A 608 -19.09 -21.71 -30.82
C GLU A 608 -20.58 -21.37 -30.96
N ALA A 609 -21.13 -20.66 -29.98
CA ALA A 609 -22.46 -20.09 -30.07
C ALA A 609 -22.41 -19.02 -31.17
N ALA A 610 -22.94 -19.41 -32.33
CA ALA A 610 -23.07 -18.61 -33.55
C ALA A 610 -23.96 -17.38 -33.40
#